data_AF-A0AAW7Y524-F1
#
_entry.id   AF-A0AAW7Y524-F1
#
_cell.length_a   1.000
_cell.length_b   1.000
_cell.length_c   1.000
_cell.angle_alpha   90.00
_cell.angle_beta   90.00
_cell.angle_gamma   90.00
#
_symmetry.space_group_name_H-M   'P 1'
#
loop_
_entity.id
_entity.type
_entity.pdbx_description
1 polymer ?
#
loop_
_entity_poly.entity_id
_entity_poly.type
_entity_poly.pdbx_seq_one_letter_code
_entity_poly.pdbx_strand_id
1 'polypeptide(L)'
;MTKLTSDIQANQDLFVTESQETRFVWGLCNEEGDWLAVDSSEFENSEVMPFWSNKEDAQTHCVDEWAEFRVAELPLDIFVEDWMITLAEDGVLVGLNWTDQLEGGEKEPSDVVKLYI
;
A
#
# COMPACT_ATOMS: atom_id res chain seq x y z
N MET A 1 7.29 15.66 5.74
CA MET A 1 6.94 15.25 7.12
C MET A 1 5.71 14.40 7.01
N THR A 2 5.76 13.17 7.50
CA THR A 2 4.64 12.24 7.40
C THR A 2 3.39 12.81 8.08
N LYS A 3 2.23 12.56 7.47
CA LYS A 3 0.92 12.82 8.09
C LYS A 3 0.37 11.58 8.80
N LEU A 4 1.06 10.44 8.67
CA LEU A 4 0.66 9.17 9.26
C LEU A 4 0.77 9.23 10.78
N THR A 5 -0.18 8.61 11.44
CA THR A 5 -0.29 8.53 12.90
C THR A 5 -0.50 7.08 13.34
N SER A 6 -0.59 6.82 14.64
CA SER A 6 -0.98 5.50 15.15
C SER A 6 -2.47 5.17 14.94
N ASP A 7 -3.26 6.09 14.39
CA ASP A 7 -4.67 5.86 14.05
C ASP A 7 -4.79 5.27 12.64
N ILE A 8 -4.96 3.94 12.58
CA ILE A 8 -5.08 3.18 11.34
C ILE A 8 -6.26 3.67 10.49
N GLN A 9 -7.41 3.99 11.10
CA GLN A 9 -8.57 4.44 10.34
C GLN A 9 -8.31 5.82 9.73
N ALA A 10 -7.71 6.74 10.50
CA ALA A 10 -7.36 8.06 9.98
C ALA A 10 -6.34 7.96 8.82
N ASN A 11 -5.37 7.06 8.91
CA ASN A 11 -4.38 6.84 7.85
C ASN A 11 -5.02 6.26 6.57
N GLN A 12 -6.02 5.39 6.70
CA GLN A 12 -6.80 4.86 5.57
C GLN A 12 -7.64 5.94 4.89
N ASP A 13 -8.32 6.79 5.67
CA ASP A 13 -9.10 7.89 5.13
C ASP A 13 -8.18 8.92 4.43
N LEU A 14 -7.00 9.15 4.99
CA LEU A 14 -5.95 9.96 4.37
C LEU A 14 -5.47 9.33 3.06
N PHE A 15 -5.26 8.01 3.02
CA PHE A 15 -4.82 7.31 1.81
C PHE A 15 -5.75 7.58 0.65
N VAL A 16 -7.05 7.39 0.87
CA VAL A 16 -8.09 7.58 -0.15
C VAL A 16 -8.17 9.04 -0.57
N THR A 17 -8.12 9.97 0.37
CA THR A 17 -8.21 11.40 0.08
C THR A 17 -7.03 11.86 -0.79
N GLU A 18 -5.80 11.54 -0.38
CA GLU A 18 -4.59 11.97 -1.07
C GLU A 18 -4.39 11.24 -2.41
N SER A 19 -4.72 9.95 -2.48
CA SER A 19 -4.62 9.20 -3.74
C SER A 19 -5.63 9.72 -4.76
N GLN A 20 -6.84 10.12 -4.34
CA GLN A 20 -7.84 10.75 -5.22
C GLN A 20 -7.39 12.13 -5.70
N GLU A 21 -6.77 12.94 -4.83
CA GLU A 21 -6.25 14.26 -5.19
C GLU A 21 -5.05 14.19 -6.14
N THR A 22 -4.10 13.30 -5.84
CA THR A 22 -2.86 13.15 -6.62
C THR A 22 -3.06 12.28 -7.86
N ARG A 23 -4.06 11.39 -7.86
CA ARG A 23 -4.34 10.36 -8.87
C ARG A 23 -3.25 9.28 -8.97
N PHE A 24 -2.41 9.15 -7.94
CA PHE A 24 -1.35 8.14 -7.87
C PHE A 24 -1.34 7.48 -6.50
N VAL A 25 -0.82 6.26 -6.47
CA VAL A 25 -0.42 5.53 -5.27
C VAL A 25 1.03 5.10 -5.44
N TRP A 26 1.70 4.85 -4.32
CA TRP A 26 3.11 4.47 -4.31
C TRP A 26 3.26 3.13 -3.62
N GLY A 27 4.09 2.26 -4.17
CA GLY A 27 4.51 1.02 -3.51
C GLY A 27 6.01 0.80 -3.68
N LEU A 28 6.49 -0.33 -3.20
CA LEU A 28 7.91 -0.68 -3.25
C LEU A 28 8.16 -1.76 -4.28
N CYS A 29 9.14 -1.54 -5.15
CA CYS A 29 9.52 -2.46 -6.22
C CYS A 29 11.04 -2.61 -6.27
N ASN A 30 11.53 -3.85 -6.43
CA ASN A 30 12.96 -4.14 -6.53
C ASN A 30 13.51 -3.82 -7.94
N GLU A 31 14.81 -4.01 -8.17
CA GLU A 31 15.42 -3.76 -9.49
C GLU A 31 14.95 -4.73 -10.59
N GLU A 32 14.38 -5.88 -10.22
CA GLU A 32 13.87 -6.91 -11.15
C GLU A 32 12.43 -6.63 -11.61
N GLY A 33 11.72 -5.71 -10.94
CA GLY A 33 10.34 -5.36 -11.23
C GLY A 33 9.30 -6.02 -10.32
N ASP A 34 9.73 -6.76 -9.30
CA ASP A 34 8.84 -7.40 -8.34
C ASP A 34 8.44 -6.41 -7.24
N TRP A 35 7.16 -6.46 -6.87
CA TRP A 35 6.61 -5.61 -5.82
C TRP A 35 6.77 -6.27 -4.45
N LEU A 36 7.02 -5.45 -3.43
CA LEU A 36 7.17 -5.92 -2.07
C LEU A 36 5.85 -6.52 -1.58
N ALA A 37 5.86 -7.80 -1.24
CA ALA A 37 4.83 -8.45 -0.46
C ALA A 37 5.46 -8.94 0.86
N VAL A 38 4.74 -8.78 1.96
CA VAL A 38 5.16 -9.28 3.27
C VAL A 38 4.09 -10.22 3.82
N ASP A 39 4.47 -11.11 4.73
CA ASP A 39 3.50 -11.97 5.40
C ASP A 39 2.49 -11.12 6.19
N SER A 40 1.20 -11.41 6.02
CA SER A 40 0.12 -10.78 6.78
C SER A 40 0.29 -11.10 8.27
N SER A 41 0.18 -10.06 9.10
CA SER A 41 0.21 -10.20 10.55
C SER A 41 -1.14 -10.64 11.12
N GLU A 42 -2.23 -10.36 10.39
CA GLU A 42 -3.61 -10.64 10.81
C GLU A 42 -4.16 -11.96 10.26
N PHE A 43 -3.68 -12.42 9.11
CA PHE A 43 -4.22 -13.59 8.38
C PHE A 43 -3.12 -14.62 8.08
N GLU A 44 -3.20 -15.77 8.75
CA GLU A 44 -2.26 -16.88 8.52
C GLU A 44 -2.31 -17.37 7.06
N ASN A 45 -1.15 -17.40 6.39
CA ASN A 45 -0.97 -17.77 4.97
C ASN A 45 -1.54 -16.76 3.95
N SER A 46 -1.72 -15.49 4.34
CA SER A 46 -1.98 -14.42 3.37
C SER A 46 -0.76 -13.51 3.27
N GLU A 47 -0.51 -13.00 2.08
CA GLU A 47 0.48 -11.95 1.87
C GLU A 47 -0.22 -10.60 1.85
N VAL A 48 0.48 -9.55 2.25
CA VAL A 48 0.00 -8.18 2.19
C VAL A 48 1.00 -7.32 1.43
N MET A 49 0.47 -6.54 0.49
CA MET A 49 1.24 -5.59 -0.29
C MET A 49 0.98 -4.17 0.23
N PRO A 50 2.01 -3.47 0.76
CA PRO A 50 1.83 -2.13 1.30
C PRO A 50 1.86 -1.06 0.18
N PHE A 51 0.91 -0.14 0.27
CA PHE A 51 0.79 1.03 -0.58
C PHE A 51 0.64 2.30 0.24
N TRP A 52 1.19 3.40 -0.26
CA TRP A 52 1.14 4.72 0.35
C TRP A 52 0.50 5.75 -0.58
N SER A 53 -0.11 6.77 0.00
CA SER A 53 -0.62 7.95 -0.73
C SER A 53 0.41 9.06 -0.85
N ASN A 54 1.63 8.84 -0.34
CA ASN A 54 2.73 9.77 -0.45
C ASN A 54 4.04 9.04 -0.71
N LYS A 55 4.83 9.57 -1.64
CA LYS A 55 6.14 9.04 -1.99
C LYS A 55 7.14 9.09 -0.83
N GLU A 56 7.13 10.14 0.00
CA GLU A 56 8.07 10.29 1.11
C GLU A 56 7.86 9.20 2.18
N ASP A 57 6.60 8.82 2.41
CA ASP A 57 6.25 7.79 3.39
C ASP A 57 6.76 6.42 2.90
N ALA A 58 6.49 6.05 1.64
CA ALA A 58 7.05 4.84 1.03
C ALA A 58 8.59 4.84 1.03
N GLN A 59 9.22 5.98 0.77
CA GLN A 59 10.68 6.08 0.71
C GLN A 59 11.35 5.86 2.06
N THR A 60 10.66 6.18 3.16
CA THR A 60 11.16 5.94 4.53
C THR A 60 11.42 4.46 4.78
N HIS A 61 10.69 3.59 4.09
CA HIS A 61 10.82 2.14 4.17
C HIS A 61 11.92 1.55 3.29
N CYS A 62 12.50 2.31 2.36
CA CYS A 62 13.61 1.83 1.49
C CYS A 62 14.96 1.85 2.26
N VAL A 63 15.01 1.19 3.42
CA VAL A 63 16.16 1.12 4.32
C VAL A 63 16.37 -0.31 4.81
N ASP A 64 17.54 -0.59 5.35
CA ASP A 64 17.93 -1.90 5.90
C ASP A 64 17.60 -3.07 4.95
N GLU A 65 16.62 -3.91 5.28
CA GLU A 65 16.22 -5.09 4.51
C GLU A 65 15.53 -4.74 3.18
N TRP A 66 15.01 -3.52 3.05
CA TRP A 66 14.37 -3.04 1.82
C TRP A 66 15.19 -1.93 1.14
N ALA A 67 16.49 -1.82 1.46
CA ALA A 67 17.38 -0.82 0.86
C ALA A 67 17.54 -0.97 -0.68
N GLU A 68 17.29 -2.17 -1.20
CA GLU A 68 17.30 -2.46 -2.64
C GLU A 68 15.97 -2.16 -3.34
N PHE A 69 14.90 -1.97 -2.57
CA PHE A 69 13.62 -1.56 -3.12
C PHE A 69 13.61 -0.06 -3.43
N ARG A 70 12.80 0.30 -4.42
CA ARG A 70 12.57 1.67 -4.84
C ARG A 70 11.09 1.95 -4.84
N VAL A 71 10.75 3.19 -4.52
CA VAL A 71 9.38 3.66 -4.61
C VAL A 71 8.95 3.72 -6.07
N ALA A 72 7.95 2.93 -6.43
CA ALA A 72 7.28 2.92 -7.72
C ALA A 72 5.97 3.70 -7.63
N GLU A 73 5.69 4.50 -8.65
CA GLU A 73 4.40 5.17 -8.81
C GLU A 73 3.43 4.28 -9.60
N LEU A 74 2.18 4.23 -9.17
CA LEU A 74 1.11 3.49 -9.80
C LEU A 74 -0.10 4.41 -9.97
N PRO A 75 -0.62 4.59 -11.20
CA PRO A 75 -1.83 5.37 -11.43
C PRO A 75 -3.02 4.81 -10.64
N LEU A 76 -3.81 5.68 -10.01
CA LEU A 76 -4.93 5.26 -9.15
C LEU A 76 -6.00 4.46 -9.92
N ASP A 77 -6.25 4.83 -11.18
CA ASP A 77 -7.17 4.10 -12.06
C ASP A 77 -6.70 2.66 -12.26
N ILE A 78 -5.42 2.45 -12.59
CA ILE A 78 -4.81 1.12 -12.72
C ILE A 78 -4.82 0.38 -11.37
N PHE A 79 -4.54 1.09 -10.27
CA PHE A 79 -4.58 0.51 -8.93
C PHE A 79 -5.96 -0.07 -8.60
N VAL A 80 -7.03 0.71 -8.81
CA VAL A 80 -8.40 0.29 -8.45
C VAL A 80 -9.00 -0.68 -9.47
N GLU A 81 -8.75 -0.49 -10.77
CA GLU A 81 -9.41 -1.27 -11.83
C GLU A 81 -8.68 -2.58 -12.17
N ASP A 82 -7.34 -2.59 -12.19
CA ASP A 82 -6.57 -3.77 -12.62
C ASP A 82 -5.92 -4.50 -11.43
N TRP A 83 -5.23 -3.74 -10.57
CA TRP A 83 -4.49 -4.31 -9.45
C TRP A 83 -5.39 -4.94 -8.41
N MET A 84 -6.49 -4.27 -8.01
CA MET A 84 -7.40 -4.85 -7.02
C MET A 84 -8.00 -6.18 -7.48
N ILE A 85 -8.22 -6.35 -8.79
CA ILE A 85 -8.70 -7.62 -9.35
C ILE A 85 -7.61 -8.68 -9.23
N THR A 86 -6.38 -8.36 -9.67
CA THR A 86 -5.24 -9.28 -9.64
C THR A 86 -4.94 -9.74 -8.22
N LEU A 87 -4.84 -8.80 -7.27
CA LEU A 87 -4.58 -9.12 -5.86
C LEU A 87 -5.71 -9.94 -5.24
N ALA A 88 -6.97 -9.74 -5.65
CA ALA A 88 -8.09 -10.53 -5.16
C ALA A 88 -8.05 -11.97 -5.70
N GLU A 89 -7.63 -12.18 -6.94
CA GLU A 89 -7.45 -13.51 -7.53
C GLU A 89 -6.29 -14.27 -6.87
N ASP A 90 -5.22 -13.57 -6.52
CA ASP A 90 -4.04 -14.13 -5.85
C ASP A 90 -4.22 -14.29 -4.32
N GLY A 91 -5.30 -13.73 -3.75
CA GLY A 91 -5.55 -13.78 -2.31
C GLY A 91 -4.60 -12.88 -1.49
N VAL A 92 -4.06 -11.84 -2.11
CA VAL A 92 -3.14 -10.88 -1.49
C VAL A 92 -3.92 -9.69 -0.94
N LEU A 93 -3.63 -9.35 0.31
CA LEU A 93 -4.21 -8.21 1.01
C LEU A 93 -3.49 -6.91 0.63
N VAL A 94 -4.17 -5.80 0.88
CA VAL A 94 -3.67 -4.45 0.59
C VAL A 94 -3.44 -3.73 1.90
N GLY A 95 -2.19 -3.35 2.16
CA GLY A 95 -1.81 -2.52 3.28
C GLY A 95 -1.91 -1.05 2.91
N LEU A 96 -2.72 -0.27 3.62
CA LEU A 96 -2.90 1.16 3.32
C LEU A 96 -2.16 2.04 4.32
N ASN A 97 -1.24 2.88 3.82
CA ASN A 97 -0.57 3.94 4.58
C ASN A 97 0.06 3.44 5.89
N TRP A 98 0.98 2.48 5.76
CA TRP A 98 1.75 1.95 6.87
C TRP A 98 2.69 3.00 7.45
N THR A 99 2.76 3.07 8.78
CA THR A 99 3.64 3.96 9.52
C THR A 99 5.10 3.50 9.42
N ASP A 100 6.03 4.32 9.90
CA ASP A 100 7.46 3.99 10.02
C ASP A 100 7.75 2.73 10.85
N GLN A 101 6.77 2.28 11.66
CA GLN A 101 6.83 1.04 12.44
C GLN A 101 6.24 -0.18 11.72
N LEU A 102 5.88 -0.05 10.44
CA LEU A 102 5.14 -1.07 9.67
C LEU A 102 3.77 -1.39 10.26
N GLU A 103 3.20 -0.44 11.01
CA GLU A 103 1.84 -0.57 11.52
C GLU A 103 0.86 0.07 10.53
N GLY A 104 -0.10 -0.70 10.08
CA GLY A 104 -1.17 -0.22 9.24
C GLY A 104 -2.26 -1.26 9.09
N GLY A 105 -3.38 -0.85 8.49
CA GLY A 105 -4.51 -1.74 8.31
C GLY A 105 -4.34 -2.57 7.04
N GLU A 106 -4.61 -3.85 7.16
CA GLU A 106 -4.66 -4.81 6.06
C GLU A 106 -6.12 -4.93 5.60
N LYS A 107 -6.38 -4.80 4.30
CA LYS A 107 -7.73 -4.90 3.75
C LYS A 107 -7.76 -5.82 2.55
N GLU A 108 -8.88 -6.52 2.38
CA GLU A 108 -9.14 -7.19 1.12
C GLU A 108 -9.21 -6.17 -0.03
N PRO A 109 -8.72 -6.53 -1.23
CA PRO A 109 -8.83 -5.65 -2.39
C PRO A 109 -10.27 -5.21 -2.67
N SER A 110 -11.24 -6.10 -2.42
CA SER A 110 -12.67 -5.81 -2.57
C SER A 110 -13.16 -4.69 -1.63
N ASP A 111 -12.59 -4.58 -0.44
CA ASP A 111 -12.91 -3.53 0.53
C ASP A 111 -12.19 -2.23 0.19
N VAL A 112 -10.97 -2.29 -0.35
CA VAL A 112 -10.27 -1.11 -0.85
C VAL A 112 -11.04 -0.44 -1.98
N VAL A 113 -11.53 -1.21 -2.96
CA VAL A 113 -12.35 -0.66 -4.07
C VAL A 113 -13.56 0.10 -3.55
N LYS A 114 -14.25 -0.41 -2.51
CA LYS A 114 -15.43 0.23 -1.92
C LYS A 114 -15.14 1.61 -1.31
N LEU A 115 -13.89 1.91 -0.98
CA LEU A 115 -13.49 3.23 -0.47
C LEU A 115 -13.50 4.30 -1.57
N TYR A 116 -13.49 3.89 -2.85
CA TYR A 116 -13.45 4.77 -4.01
C TYR A 116 -14.79 4.91 -4.75
N ILE A 117 -15.86 4.29 -4.22
CA ILE A 117 -17.23 4.32 -4.78
C ILE A 117 -18.06 5.36 -4.02
#